data_AF-A0A9X0AZ60-F1
#
_entry.id   AF-A0A9X0AZ60-F1
#
_cell.length_a   1.000
_cell.length_b   1.000
_cell.length_c   1.000
_cell.angle_alpha   90.00
_cell.angle_beta   90.00
_cell.angle_gamma   90.00
#
_symmetry.space_group_name_H-M   'P 1'
#
loop_
_entity.id
_entity.type
_entity.pdbx_description
1 polymer ?
#
loop_
_entity_poly.entity_id
_entity_poly.type
_entity_poly.pdbx_seq_one_letter_code
_entity_poly.pdbx_strand_id
1 'polypeptide(L)'
;MMIFWLQVLGAAIVGVYAVWKIHSKYWRSRRNEAKSRVNNEKASDSIHSPTIVPLTDFDWRTTEPLKIRPFKPIYHMTMGLQSCPPSELIEMDRTYLDRLTVRTNIIRDHTPTVIQALPSSYAAIQELYTYLTTVYLPTRFPAIYSLTPTYLLNKATSHHIPFHPSSPLQALHELGTNIDTDFLLLVPSPDGDGYMLGGFITCFPSGFDTQALLGKKIRDIHKPVPRYKEKLETSMYRSFDRLEVGKIVKRINVSFPAMFEKGVI
;
A
#
# COMPACT_ATOMS: atom_id res chain seq x y z
N MET A 1 -3.19 4.08 63.32
CA MET A 1 -3.90 4.53 62.09
C MET A 1 -3.11 4.24 60.80
N MET A 2 -1.79 4.45 60.75
CA MET A 2 -0.98 4.30 59.53
C MET A 2 -0.86 2.87 58.97
N ILE A 3 -0.84 1.84 59.84
CA ILE A 3 -0.71 0.43 59.45
C ILE A 3 -1.97 -0.09 58.72
N PHE A 4 -3.15 0.41 59.11
CA PHE A 4 -4.43 0.04 58.48
C PHE A 4 -4.50 0.52 57.02
N TRP A 5 -4.06 1.76 56.75
CA TRP A 5 -4.05 2.32 55.39
C TRP A 5 -3.03 1.63 54.46
N LEU A 6 -1.90 1.15 54.98
CA LEU A 6 -0.92 0.36 54.22
C LEU A 6 -1.48 -1.02 53.80
N GLN A 7 -2.26 -1.67 54.67
CA GLN A 7 -2.91 -2.94 54.35
C GLN A 7 -4.02 -2.77 53.30
N VAL A 8 -4.80 -1.69 53.38
CA VAL A 8 -5.84 -1.36 52.38
C VAL A 8 -5.22 -1.04 51.01
N LEU A 9 -4.10 -0.30 50.98
CA LEU A 9 -3.40 0.01 49.72
C LEU A 9 -2.80 -1.25 49.07
N GLY A 10 -2.22 -2.14 49.87
CA GLY A 10 -1.69 -3.43 49.40
C GLY A 10 -2.77 -4.32 48.79
N ALA A 11 -3.94 -4.41 49.44
CA ALA A 11 -5.08 -5.18 48.93
C ALA A 11 -5.63 -4.59 47.60
N ALA A 12 -5.67 -3.26 47.46
CA ALA A 12 -6.11 -2.60 46.23
C ALA A 12 -5.18 -2.87 45.04
N ILE A 13 -3.85 -2.84 45.25
CA ILE A 13 -2.86 -3.12 44.21
C ILE A 13 -2.97 -4.59 43.73
N VAL A 14 -3.13 -5.53 44.66
CA VAL A 14 -3.33 -6.95 44.33
C VAL A 14 -4.62 -7.15 43.55
N GLY A 15 -5.70 -6.45 43.94
CA GLY A 15 -6.98 -6.48 43.21
C GLY A 15 -6.87 -5.98 41.77
N VAL A 16 -6.23 -4.83 41.56
CA VAL A 16 -6.03 -4.25 40.21
C VAL A 16 -5.15 -5.17 39.35
N TYR A 17 -4.09 -5.75 39.91
CA TYR A 17 -3.23 -6.68 39.19
C TYR A 17 -3.97 -7.98 38.81
N ALA A 18 -4.81 -8.51 39.70
CA ALA A 18 -5.62 -9.70 39.42
C ALA A 18 -6.62 -9.43 38.28
N VAL A 19 -7.32 -8.29 38.31
CA VAL A 19 -8.24 -7.88 37.25
C VAL A 19 -7.50 -7.68 35.92
N TRP A 20 -6.35 -7.01 35.92
CA TRP A 20 -5.53 -6.82 34.73
C TRP A 20 -5.06 -8.16 34.14
N LYS A 21 -4.63 -9.11 34.98
CA LYS A 21 -4.18 -10.43 34.55
C LYS A 21 -5.32 -11.26 33.94
N ILE A 22 -6.52 -11.21 34.53
CA ILE A 22 -7.73 -11.88 34.00
C ILE A 22 -8.12 -11.26 32.66
N HIS A 23 -8.15 -9.93 32.57
CA HIS A 23 -8.47 -9.21 31.34
C HIS A 23 -7.45 -9.52 30.24
N SER A 24 -6.15 -9.47 30.55
CA SER A 24 -5.05 -9.80 29.64
C SER A 24 -5.14 -11.25 29.13
N LYS A 25 -5.46 -12.22 30.01
CA LYS A 25 -5.65 -13.62 29.62
C LYS A 25 -6.88 -13.81 28.73
N TYR A 26 -7.98 -13.14 29.05
CA TYR A 26 -9.21 -13.15 28.25
C TYR A 26 -8.97 -12.59 26.84
N TRP A 27 -8.29 -11.44 26.72
CA TRP A 27 -7.95 -10.84 25.43
C TRP A 27 -6.95 -11.69 24.63
N ARG A 28 -5.97 -12.35 25.28
CA ARG A 28 -5.08 -13.30 24.60
C ARG A 28 -5.84 -14.52 24.05
N SER A 29 -6.78 -15.08 24.82
CA SER A 29 -7.62 -16.20 24.36
C SER A 29 -8.43 -15.82 23.13
N ARG A 30 -9.13 -14.68 23.16
CA ARG A 30 -9.91 -14.22 21.99
C ARG A 30 -9.04 -13.93 20.78
N ARG A 31 -7.82 -13.41 20.97
CA ARG A 31 -6.87 -13.19 19.87
C ARG A 31 -6.39 -14.50 19.25
N ASN A 32 -6.19 -15.53 20.07
CA ASN A 32 -5.81 -16.86 19.60
C ASN A 32 -6.98 -17.58 18.92
N GLU A 33 -8.21 -17.47 19.44
CA GLU A 33 -9.43 -17.97 18.81
C GLU A 33 -9.72 -17.25 17.49
N ALA A 34 -9.52 -15.93 17.42
CA ALA A 34 -9.63 -15.19 16.18
C ALA A 34 -8.56 -15.66 15.16
N LYS A 35 -7.32 -15.89 15.61
CA LYS A 35 -6.26 -16.48 14.77
C LYS A 35 -6.62 -17.88 14.27
N SER A 36 -7.19 -18.75 15.10
CA SER A 36 -7.54 -20.11 14.69
C SER A 36 -8.74 -20.13 13.74
N ARG A 37 -9.74 -19.28 13.95
CA ARG A 37 -10.88 -19.10 13.03
C ARG A 37 -10.43 -18.57 11.68
N VAL A 38 -9.57 -17.54 11.66
CA VAL A 38 -8.96 -17.02 10.42
C VAL A 38 -8.13 -18.09 9.71
N ASN A 39 -7.40 -18.94 10.44
CA ASN A 39 -6.64 -20.03 9.83
C ASN A 39 -7.54 -21.13 9.24
N ASN A 40 -8.68 -21.45 9.90
CA ASN A 40 -9.64 -22.42 9.40
C ASN A 40 -10.43 -21.89 8.20
N GLU A 41 -10.83 -20.62 8.20
CA GLU A 41 -11.48 -19.96 7.05
C GLU A 41 -10.50 -19.83 5.87
N LYS A 42 -9.22 -19.50 6.11
CA LYS A 42 -8.17 -19.53 5.07
C LYS A 42 -7.94 -20.91 4.46
N ALA A 43 -8.10 -21.97 5.25
CA ALA A 43 -7.98 -23.33 4.75
C ALA A 43 -9.16 -23.70 3.82
N SER A 44 -10.38 -23.24 4.11
CA SER A 44 -11.55 -23.50 3.26
C SER A 44 -11.62 -22.62 2.01
N ASP A 45 -11.09 -21.38 2.05
CA ASP A 45 -11.07 -20.46 0.90
C ASP A 45 -9.95 -20.74 -0.12
N SER A 46 -9.06 -21.69 0.17
CA SER A 46 -7.93 -22.07 -0.70
C SER A 46 -8.32 -22.67 -2.06
N ILE A 47 -9.62 -22.94 -2.30
CA ILE A 47 -10.11 -23.56 -3.55
C ILE A 47 -10.28 -22.53 -4.69
N HIS A 48 -10.29 -21.22 -4.43
CA HIS A 48 -10.39 -20.18 -5.47
C HIS A 48 -9.57 -18.93 -5.15
N SER A 49 -8.24 -19.09 -5.09
CA SER A 49 -7.35 -17.93 -5.21
C SER A 49 -7.61 -17.24 -6.56
N PRO A 50 -7.89 -15.92 -6.60
CA PRO A 50 -8.16 -15.24 -7.86
C PRO A 50 -6.89 -15.25 -8.74
N THR A 51 -6.94 -16.02 -9.83
CA THR A 51 -5.81 -16.21 -10.75
C THR A 51 -5.56 -14.97 -11.59
N ILE A 52 -4.29 -14.54 -11.69
CA ILE A 52 -3.87 -13.50 -12.64
C ILE A 52 -4.03 -14.04 -14.05
N VAL A 53 -4.82 -13.36 -14.89
CA VAL A 53 -5.08 -13.78 -16.27
C VAL A 53 -4.02 -13.18 -17.19
N PRO A 54 -3.22 -13.99 -17.91
CA PRO A 54 -2.25 -13.47 -18.87
C PRO A 54 -2.90 -12.73 -20.03
N LEU A 55 -2.24 -11.67 -20.50
CA LEU A 55 -2.57 -11.00 -21.75
C LEU A 55 -1.69 -11.51 -22.88
N THR A 56 -2.11 -12.57 -23.56
CA THR A 56 -1.33 -13.22 -24.64
C THR A 56 -1.26 -12.40 -25.92
N ASP A 57 -2.36 -11.76 -26.30
CA ASP A 57 -2.50 -11.01 -27.56
C ASP A 57 -2.46 -9.49 -27.37
N PHE A 58 -1.90 -9.04 -26.25
CA PHE A 58 -1.87 -7.63 -25.88
C PHE A 58 -0.72 -6.88 -26.52
N ASP A 59 -1.08 -5.93 -27.37
CA ASP A 59 -0.17 -4.90 -27.87
C ASP A 59 -0.40 -3.59 -27.12
N TRP A 60 0.45 -3.33 -26.14
CA TRP A 60 0.40 -2.09 -25.36
C TRP A 60 0.56 -0.85 -26.24
N ARG A 61 1.26 -0.94 -27.39
CA ARG A 61 1.54 0.20 -28.28
C ARG A 61 0.29 0.76 -28.95
N THR A 62 -0.75 -0.06 -29.08
CA THR A 62 -2.03 0.31 -29.71
C THR A 62 -3.17 0.40 -28.69
N THR A 63 -2.92 0.03 -27.44
CA THR A 63 -3.90 0.11 -26.36
C THR A 63 -4.09 1.56 -25.93
N GLU A 64 -5.31 2.08 -26.03
CA GLU A 64 -5.64 3.44 -25.58
C GLU A 64 -5.72 3.55 -24.06
N PRO A 65 -5.29 4.68 -23.47
CA PRO A 65 -5.43 4.91 -22.03
C PRO A 65 -6.87 4.83 -21.53
N LEU A 66 -7.05 4.33 -20.32
CA LEU A 66 -8.36 4.23 -19.68
C LEU A 66 -9.00 5.61 -19.49
N LYS A 67 -10.24 5.76 -19.98
CA LYS A 67 -11.03 6.98 -19.84
C LYS A 67 -11.87 6.91 -18.56
N ILE A 68 -11.30 7.36 -17.45
CA ILE A 68 -11.98 7.36 -16.15
C ILE A 68 -12.94 8.56 -16.04
N ARG A 69 -14.23 8.31 -15.82
CA ARG A 69 -15.28 9.35 -15.67
C ARG A 69 -16.09 9.14 -14.39
N PRO A 70 -15.55 9.53 -13.21
CA PRO A 70 -16.15 9.18 -11.93
C PRO A 70 -17.23 10.16 -11.47
N PHE A 71 -17.59 11.14 -12.29
CA PHE A 71 -18.58 12.17 -11.94
C PHE A 71 -19.98 11.57 -11.89
N LYS A 72 -20.60 11.70 -10.71
CA LYS A 72 -22.00 11.38 -10.49
C LYS A 72 -22.79 12.68 -10.29
N PRO A 73 -24.05 12.77 -10.73
CA PRO A 73 -24.88 13.96 -10.53
C PRO A 73 -25.01 14.37 -9.06
N ILE A 74 -24.99 13.38 -8.15
CA ILE A 74 -25.06 13.60 -6.69
C ILE A 74 -23.76 13.07 -6.07
N TYR A 75 -23.10 13.92 -5.30
CA TYR A 75 -21.86 13.57 -4.61
C TYR A 75 -22.14 13.13 -3.16
N HIS A 76 -21.71 11.91 -2.84
CA HIS A 76 -21.67 11.39 -1.48
C HIS A 76 -20.22 11.09 -1.09
N MET A 77 -19.73 11.74 -0.03
CA MET A 77 -18.41 11.47 0.53
C MET A 77 -18.42 10.10 1.22
N THR A 78 -17.88 9.10 0.53
CA THR A 78 -17.73 7.73 1.00
C THR A 78 -16.34 7.23 0.63
N MET A 79 -15.91 6.10 1.20
CA MET A 79 -14.62 5.48 0.84
C MET A 79 -14.54 5.12 -0.66
N GLY A 80 -15.68 4.85 -1.31
CA GLY A 80 -15.74 4.53 -2.74
C GLY A 80 -14.93 3.30 -3.15
N LEU A 81 -14.65 2.40 -2.20
CA LEU A 81 -13.88 1.18 -2.44
C LEU A 81 -14.71 0.18 -3.25
N GLN A 82 -14.05 -0.44 -4.21
CA GLN A 82 -14.56 -1.51 -5.06
C GLN A 82 -13.60 -2.69 -4.99
N SER A 83 -14.12 -3.91 -5.14
CA SER A 83 -13.26 -5.09 -5.34
C SER A 83 -12.45 -4.91 -6.63
N CYS A 84 -11.19 -5.31 -6.60
CA CYS A 84 -10.29 -5.29 -7.74
C CYS A 84 -9.80 -6.71 -8.03
N PRO A 85 -10.06 -7.28 -9.21
CA PRO A 85 -9.41 -8.50 -9.64
C PRO A 85 -7.89 -8.31 -9.68
N PRO A 86 -7.07 -9.31 -9.31
CA PRO A 86 -5.61 -9.20 -9.39
C PRO A 86 -5.12 -8.73 -10.75
N SER A 87 -5.71 -9.22 -11.84
CA SER A 87 -5.37 -8.83 -13.21
C SER A 87 -5.48 -7.32 -13.52
N GLU A 88 -6.17 -6.55 -12.68
CA GLU A 88 -6.37 -5.09 -12.84
C GLU A 88 -5.53 -4.26 -11.85
N LEU A 89 -4.51 -4.86 -11.23
CA LEU A 89 -3.63 -4.17 -10.27
C LEU A 89 -2.78 -3.07 -10.93
N ILE A 90 -2.24 -3.31 -12.13
CA ILE A 90 -1.44 -2.33 -12.89
C ILE A 90 -2.09 -2.15 -14.26
N GLU A 91 -2.19 -0.91 -14.68
CA GLU A 91 -2.65 -0.53 -16.01
C GLU A 91 -1.48 -0.35 -16.96
N MET A 92 -1.69 -0.67 -18.23
CA MET A 92 -0.67 -0.59 -19.27
C MET A 92 -1.33 -0.13 -20.57
N ASP A 93 -0.75 0.87 -21.21
CA ASP A 93 -1.26 1.45 -22.44
C ASP A 93 -0.12 2.01 -23.31
N ARG A 94 -0.48 2.63 -24.44
CA ARG A 94 0.49 3.15 -25.42
C ARG A 94 1.41 4.24 -24.90
N THR A 95 1.08 4.87 -23.78
CA THR A 95 1.89 5.94 -23.17
C THR A 95 3.02 5.41 -22.29
N TYR A 96 3.10 4.09 -22.09
CA TYR A 96 4.06 3.44 -21.20
C TYR A 96 5.51 3.92 -21.36
N LEU A 97 6.08 3.89 -22.57
CA LEU A 97 7.49 4.30 -22.76
C LEU A 97 7.73 5.79 -22.56
N ASP A 98 6.80 6.64 -23.00
CA ASP A 98 6.89 8.09 -22.81
C ASP A 98 6.87 8.41 -21.31
N ARG A 99 5.97 7.74 -20.57
CA ARG A 99 5.84 7.91 -19.12
C ARG A 99 7.03 7.34 -18.35
N LEU A 100 7.56 6.18 -18.73
CA LEU A 100 8.80 5.67 -18.14
C LEU A 100 9.98 6.60 -18.35
N THR A 101 10.07 7.26 -19.51
CA THR A 101 11.11 8.24 -19.79
C THR A 101 11.02 9.43 -18.84
N VAL A 102 9.82 9.99 -18.67
CA VAL A 102 9.57 11.09 -17.72
C VAL A 102 9.88 10.64 -16.28
N ARG A 103 9.40 9.47 -15.87
CA ARG A 103 9.67 8.91 -14.53
C ARG A 103 11.14 8.72 -14.27
N THR A 104 11.89 8.19 -15.24
CA THR A 104 13.33 7.96 -15.12
C THR A 104 14.08 9.28 -14.94
N ASN A 105 13.70 10.33 -15.68
CA ASN A 105 14.28 11.66 -15.50
C ASN A 105 13.96 12.24 -14.11
N ILE A 106 12.70 12.16 -13.67
CA ILE A 106 12.30 12.62 -12.33
C ILE A 106 13.07 11.87 -11.23
N ILE A 107 13.18 10.54 -11.34
CA ILE A 107 13.92 9.72 -10.37
C ILE A 107 15.39 10.11 -10.35
N ARG A 108 16.02 10.32 -11.51
CA ARG A 108 17.42 10.76 -11.60
C ARG A 108 17.64 12.13 -10.97
N ASP A 109 16.77 13.09 -11.29
CA ASP A 109 16.98 14.50 -10.96
C ASP A 109 16.49 14.84 -9.53
N HIS A 110 15.54 14.06 -8.99
CA HIS A 110 14.87 14.32 -7.71
C HIS A 110 14.79 13.09 -6.80
N THR A 111 15.75 12.15 -6.90
CA THR A 111 15.77 10.89 -6.11
C THR A 111 15.35 11.06 -4.64
N PRO A 112 15.93 11.98 -3.84
CA PRO A 112 15.59 12.08 -2.42
C PRO A 112 14.16 12.53 -2.17
N THR A 113 13.51 13.19 -3.13
CA THR A 113 12.13 13.67 -3.01
C THR A 113 11.13 12.60 -3.45
N VAL A 114 11.51 11.76 -4.42
CA VAL A 114 10.58 10.77 -5.01
C VAL A 114 10.78 9.34 -4.51
N ILE A 115 11.93 9.00 -3.90
CA ILE A 115 12.19 7.69 -3.30
C ILE A 115 12.68 7.87 -1.86
N GLN A 116 11.89 7.39 -0.90
CA GLN A 116 12.34 7.22 0.48
C GLN A 116 11.72 6.00 1.13
N ALA A 117 12.39 5.47 2.16
CA ALA A 117 11.90 4.35 2.94
C ALA A 117 12.43 4.42 4.38
N LEU A 118 11.57 4.10 5.33
CA LEU A 118 11.92 3.85 6.72
C LEU A 118 12.24 2.36 6.91
N PRO A 119 13.12 2.00 7.87
CA PRO A 119 13.46 0.60 8.15
C PRO A 119 12.24 -0.31 8.39
N SER A 120 11.17 0.24 8.98
CA SER A 120 9.91 -0.48 9.21
C SER A 120 9.19 -0.94 7.93
N SER A 121 9.51 -0.35 6.77
CA SER A 121 8.92 -0.69 5.47
C SER A 121 9.76 -1.63 4.62
N TYR A 122 11.00 -1.95 5.00
CA TYR A 122 11.92 -2.70 4.14
C TYR A 122 11.37 -4.08 3.75
N ALA A 123 10.74 -4.79 4.68
CA ALA A 123 10.10 -6.08 4.41
C ALA A 123 8.93 -5.94 3.41
N ALA A 124 8.09 -4.91 3.58
CA ALA A 124 6.95 -4.66 2.69
C ALA A 124 7.42 -4.26 1.27
N ILE A 125 8.50 -3.49 1.16
CA ILE A 125 9.12 -3.15 -0.13
C ILE A 125 9.63 -4.40 -0.83
N GLN A 126 10.35 -5.26 -0.10
CA GLN A 126 10.87 -6.51 -0.65
C GLN A 126 9.75 -7.47 -1.08
N GLU A 127 8.68 -7.58 -0.29
CA GLU A 127 7.51 -8.39 -0.62
C GLU A 127 6.83 -7.89 -1.90
N LEU A 128 6.54 -6.58 -1.98
CA LEU A 128 5.96 -5.95 -3.17
C LEU A 128 6.86 -6.17 -4.40
N TYR A 129 8.15 -5.89 -4.25
CA TYR A 129 9.13 -6.05 -5.33
C TYR A 129 9.15 -7.47 -5.87
N THR A 130 9.31 -8.44 -4.98
CA THR A 130 9.36 -9.87 -5.33
C THR A 130 8.08 -10.31 -6.01
N TYR A 131 6.92 -9.94 -5.46
CA TYR A 131 5.63 -10.28 -6.05
C TYR A 131 5.49 -9.70 -7.46
N LEU A 132 5.84 -8.43 -7.64
CA LEU A 132 5.72 -7.77 -8.94
C LEU A 132 6.66 -8.39 -9.98
N THR A 133 7.93 -8.62 -9.63
CA THR A 133 8.93 -9.05 -10.61
C THR A 133 8.91 -10.55 -10.91
N THR A 134 8.49 -11.39 -9.95
CA THR A 134 8.52 -12.85 -10.11
C THR A 134 7.17 -13.46 -10.43
N VAL A 135 6.07 -12.79 -10.04
CA VAL A 135 4.71 -13.30 -10.23
C VAL A 135 3.91 -12.40 -11.16
N TYR A 136 3.67 -11.15 -10.77
CA TYR A 136 2.64 -10.33 -11.42
C TYR A 136 2.99 -9.92 -12.85
N LEU A 137 4.09 -9.20 -13.05
CA LEU A 137 4.48 -8.66 -14.36
C LEU A 137 4.69 -9.75 -15.42
N PRO A 138 5.48 -10.82 -15.19
CA PRO A 138 5.67 -11.86 -16.19
C PRO A 138 4.39 -12.66 -16.48
N THR A 139 3.50 -12.84 -15.49
CA THR A 139 2.23 -13.55 -15.70
C THR A 139 1.22 -12.68 -16.45
N ARG A 140 1.04 -11.42 -16.03
CA ARG A 140 0.02 -10.53 -16.59
C ARG A 140 0.40 -9.97 -17.95
N PHE A 141 1.66 -9.57 -18.12
CA PHE A 141 2.16 -8.87 -19.31
C PHE A 141 3.33 -9.62 -19.98
N PRO A 142 3.14 -10.88 -20.41
CA PRO A 142 4.21 -11.69 -20.99
C PRO A 142 4.76 -11.10 -22.30
N ALA A 143 4.00 -10.24 -22.99
CA ALA A 143 4.46 -9.52 -24.17
C ALA A 143 5.55 -8.47 -23.85
N ILE A 144 5.58 -7.96 -22.62
CA ILE A 144 6.52 -6.91 -22.16
C ILE A 144 7.58 -7.51 -21.26
N TYR A 145 7.21 -8.37 -20.32
CA TYR A 145 8.13 -8.92 -19.33
C TYR A 145 8.36 -10.40 -19.54
N SER A 146 9.61 -10.84 -19.44
CA SER A 146 9.98 -12.25 -19.54
C SER A 146 10.90 -12.64 -18.40
N LEU A 147 10.58 -13.73 -17.70
CA LEU A 147 11.49 -14.30 -16.72
C LEU A 147 12.73 -14.87 -17.41
N THR A 148 13.87 -14.69 -16.77
CA THR A 148 15.12 -15.39 -17.07
C THR A 148 15.60 -16.10 -15.80
N PRO A 149 16.67 -16.92 -15.84
CA PRO A 149 17.19 -17.55 -14.64
C PRO A 149 17.69 -16.58 -13.55
N THR A 150 18.05 -15.33 -13.91
CA THR A 150 18.72 -14.40 -12.99
C THR A 150 18.05 -13.02 -12.85
N TYR A 151 17.17 -12.64 -13.77
CA TYR A 151 16.48 -11.35 -13.78
C TYR A 151 15.12 -11.42 -14.52
N LEU A 152 14.29 -10.39 -14.35
CA LEU A 152 13.13 -10.14 -15.20
C LEU A 152 13.55 -9.20 -16.34
N LEU A 153 13.37 -9.62 -17.59
CA LEU A 153 13.64 -8.79 -18.77
C LEU A 153 12.43 -7.91 -19.07
N ASN A 154 12.62 -6.59 -19.09
CA ASN A 154 11.68 -5.65 -19.69
C ASN A 154 11.99 -5.53 -21.19
N LYS A 155 11.28 -6.27 -22.03
CA LYS A 155 11.53 -6.34 -23.49
C LYS A 155 11.29 -5.01 -24.19
N ALA A 156 10.48 -4.12 -23.63
CA ALA A 156 10.19 -2.82 -24.22
C ALA A 156 11.38 -1.85 -24.10
N THR A 157 12.17 -1.96 -23.03
CA THR A 157 13.33 -1.11 -22.76
C THR A 157 14.67 -1.86 -22.84
N SER A 158 14.62 -3.18 -23.03
CA SER A 158 15.76 -4.11 -22.90
C SER A 158 16.44 -4.07 -21.52
N HIS A 159 15.76 -3.55 -20.49
CA HIS A 159 16.31 -3.44 -19.14
C HIS A 159 16.26 -4.77 -18.38
N HIS A 160 17.31 -5.06 -17.61
CA HIS A 160 17.42 -6.25 -16.77
C HIS A 160 17.06 -5.89 -15.32
N ILE A 161 15.86 -6.27 -14.89
CA ILE A 161 15.38 -6.01 -13.53
C ILE A 161 15.86 -7.14 -12.60
N PRO A 162 16.76 -6.87 -11.64
CA PRO A 162 17.38 -7.91 -10.82
C PRO A 162 16.36 -8.54 -9.86
N PHE A 163 16.36 -9.86 -9.65
CA PHE A 163 15.47 -10.45 -8.62
C PHE A 163 15.87 -10.08 -7.19
N HIS A 164 17.14 -9.75 -6.98
CA HIS A 164 17.71 -9.42 -5.67
C HIS A 164 18.36 -8.03 -5.73
N PRO A 165 17.59 -6.95 -5.54
CA PRO A 165 18.16 -5.60 -5.46
C PRO A 165 19.05 -5.48 -4.22
N SER A 166 20.11 -4.67 -4.32
CA SER A 166 21.09 -4.43 -3.25
C SER A 166 20.52 -3.70 -2.03
N SER A 167 19.40 -2.98 -2.20
CA SER A 167 18.73 -2.26 -1.13
C SER A 167 17.24 -2.06 -1.40
N PRO A 168 16.42 -1.73 -0.38
CA PRO A 168 15.01 -1.36 -0.56
C PRO A 168 14.83 -0.12 -1.46
N LEU A 169 15.77 0.83 -1.40
CA LEU A 169 15.76 2.01 -2.26
C LEU A 169 16.01 1.63 -3.72
N GLN A 170 16.93 0.69 -3.99
CA GLN A 170 17.11 0.17 -5.33
C GLN A 170 15.86 -0.59 -5.80
N ALA A 171 15.21 -1.38 -4.93
CA ALA A 171 13.95 -2.04 -5.28
C ALA A 171 12.89 -1.02 -5.73
N LEU A 172 12.71 0.07 -4.98
CA LEU A 172 11.80 1.16 -5.34
C LEU A 172 12.22 1.88 -6.64
N HIS A 173 13.51 2.08 -6.86
CA HIS A 173 14.04 2.64 -8.12
C HIS A 173 13.70 1.76 -9.32
N GLU A 174 13.93 0.44 -9.23
CA GLU A 174 13.59 -0.52 -10.29
C GLU A 174 12.09 -0.53 -10.58
N LEU A 175 11.23 -0.51 -9.56
CA LEU A 175 9.78 -0.39 -9.74
C LEU A 175 9.43 0.94 -10.43
N GLY A 176 10.04 2.05 -10.00
CA GLY A 176 9.79 3.38 -10.53
C GLY A 176 10.14 3.55 -12.01
N THR A 177 11.26 2.97 -12.42
CA THR A 177 11.83 3.08 -13.77
C THR A 177 11.29 2.04 -14.75
N ASN A 178 10.61 1.00 -14.27
CA ASN A 178 10.04 -0.05 -15.12
C ASN A 178 8.52 -0.15 -15.08
N ILE A 179 7.85 0.46 -14.11
CA ILE A 179 6.39 0.40 -13.99
C ILE A 179 5.85 1.82 -13.93
N ASP A 180 4.87 2.11 -14.78
CA ASP A 180 4.17 3.40 -14.81
C ASP A 180 3.11 3.53 -13.69
N THR A 181 3.57 3.32 -12.45
CA THR A 181 2.74 3.35 -11.24
C THR A 181 3.52 3.94 -10.08
N ASP A 182 2.92 4.85 -9.32
CA ASP A 182 3.46 5.30 -8.05
C ASP A 182 3.07 4.33 -6.93
N PHE A 183 4.03 3.97 -6.08
CA PHE A 183 3.83 3.05 -4.97
C PHE A 183 4.04 3.76 -3.64
N LEU A 184 3.05 3.70 -2.77
CA LEU A 184 3.12 4.20 -1.40
C LEU A 184 2.83 3.04 -0.45
N LEU A 185 3.77 2.73 0.44
CA LEU A 185 3.68 1.60 1.35
C LEU A 185 3.28 2.06 2.74
N LEU A 186 2.16 1.52 3.21
CA LEU A 186 1.67 1.74 4.56
C LEU A 186 2.15 0.61 5.47
N VAL A 187 2.66 0.98 6.63
CA VAL A 187 3.10 0.03 7.67
C VAL A 187 2.39 0.33 8.98
N PRO A 188 2.18 -0.67 9.85
CA PRO A 188 1.66 -0.42 11.19
C PRO A 188 2.49 0.65 11.92
N SER A 189 1.81 1.58 12.57
CA SER A 189 2.46 2.60 13.37
C SER A 189 3.20 1.96 14.55
N PRO A 190 4.40 2.43 14.93
CA PRO A 190 5.18 1.87 16.05
C PRO A 190 4.45 1.88 17.40
N ASP A 191 3.53 2.83 17.60
CA ASP A 191 2.70 2.93 18.80
C ASP A 191 1.47 2.00 18.79
N GLY A 192 1.28 1.22 17.72
CA GLY A 192 0.15 0.30 17.56
C GLY A 192 -1.18 0.98 17.22
N ASP A 193 -1.21 2.30 17.03
CA ASP A 193 -2.40 3.05 16.63
C ASP A 193 -2.35 3.38 15.13
N GLY A 194 -2.88 2.46 14.34
CA GLY A 194 -3.12 2.64 12.91
C GLY A 194 -1.90 2.39 12.02
N TYR A 195 -1.85 3.11 10.91
CA TYR A 195 -0.87 2.93 9.84
C TYR A 195 -0.21 4.25 9.50
N MET A 196 1.06 4.20 9.12
CA MET A 196 1.87 5.33 8.67
C MET A 196 2.48 5.07 7.29
N LEU A 197 2.83 6.14 6.57
CA LEU A 197 3.59 6.03 5.34
C LEU A 197 5.03 5.59 5.67
N GLY A 198 5.36 4.34 5.35
CA GLY A 198 6.65 3.74 5.65
C GLY A 198 7.68 3.93 4.56
N GLY A 199 7.27 3.96 3.29
CA GLY A 199 8.16 4.20 2.16
C GLY A 199 7.39 4.40 0.87
N PHE A 200 8.05 4.90 -0.17
CA PHE A 200 7.40 5.23 -1.43
C PHE A 200 8.39 5.36 -2.60
N ILE A 201 7.85 5.16 -3.80
CA ILE A 201 8.33 5.73 -5.06
C ILE A 201 7.17 6.51 -5.66
N THR A 202 7.28 7.83 -5.76
CA THR A 202 6.17 8.69 -6.20
C THR A 202 6.68 9.83 -7.10
N CYS A 203 6.44 9.70 -8.40
CA CYS A 203 6.86 10.68 -9.41
C CYS A 203 5.76 11.71 -9.74
N PHE A 204 4.49 11.36 -9.55
CA PHE A 204 3.35 12.19 -9.94
C PHE A 204 2.37 12.41 -8.78
N PRO A 205 2.80 13.01 -7.65
CA PRO A 205 1.91 13.29 -6.54
C PRO A 205 0.85 14.33 -6.94
N SER A 206 -0.36 14.19 -6.41
CA SER A 206 -1.46 15.11 -6.70
C SER A 206 -1.64 16.13 -5.57
N GLY A 207 -0.82 17.19 -5.57
CA GLY A 207 -1.00 18.34 -4.68
C GLY A 207 -0.49 18.12 -3.25
N PHE A 208 0.50 17.25 -3.07
CA PHE A 208 1.21 17.05 -1.81
C PHE A 208 2.69 16.73 -2.05
N ASP A 209 3.54 17.08 -1.09
CA ASP A 209 4.93 16.65 -1.05
C ASP A 209 5.02 15.31 -0.30
N THR A 210 5.27 14.22 -1.01
CA THR A 210 5.34 12.87 -0.43
C THR A 210 6.49 12.72 0.57
N GLN A 211 7.61 13.41 0.36
CA GLN A 211 8.74 13.41 1.29
C GLN A 211 8.33 13.99 2.63
N ALA A 212 7.61 15.10 2.64
CA ALA A 212 7.09 15.69 3.87
C ALA A 212 6.07 14.80 4.61
N LEU A 213 5.50 13.78 3.96
CA LEU A 213 4.53 12.86 4.55
C LEU A 213 5.14 11.58 5.13
N LEU A 214 6.43 11.29 4.89
CA LEU A 214 7.08 10.09 5.40
C LEU A 214 6.97 9.97 6.92
N GLY A 215 6.62 8.78 7.41
CA GLY A 215 6.45 8.49 8.84
C GLY A 215 5.18 9.08 9.47
N LYS A 216 4.39 9.90 8.75
CA LYS A 216 3.12 10.41 9.27
C LYS A 216 2.05 9.33 9.22
N LYS A 217 1.15 9.35 10.21
CA LYS A 217 -0.04 8.50 10.20
C LYS A 217 -0.99 8.92 9.09
N ILE A 218 -1.75 7.96 8.59
CA ILE A 218 -2.78 8.21 7.57
C ILE A 218 -3.75 9.33 7.98
N ARG A 219 -4.21 9.37 9.25
CA ARG A 219 -5.09 10.44 9.73
C ARG A 219 -4.44 11.83 9.66
N ASP A 220 -3.12 11.92 9.85
CA ASP A 220 -2.40 13.19 9.82
C ASP A 220 -2.17 13.65 8.39
N ILE A 221 -1.88 12.71 7.48
CA ILE A 221 -1.76 12.97 6.04
C ILE A 221 -3.07 13.55 5.48
N HIS A 222 -4.21 13.02 5.94
CA HIS A 222 -5.53 13.42 5.45
C HIS A 222 -6.17 14.60 6.20
N LYS A 223 -5.49 15.22 7.17
CA LYS A 223 -6.00 16.42 7.88
C LYS A 223 -6.50 17.53 6.96
N PRO A 224 -5.84 17.85 5.82
CA PRO A 224 -6.31 18.90 4.91
C PRO A 224 -7.58 18.54 4.15
N VAL A 225 -7.98 17.26 4.11
CA VAL A 225 -9.15 16.81 3.35
C VAL A 225 -10.42 17.20 4.10
N PRO A 226 -11.30 18.04 3.51
CA PRO A 226 -12.53 18.48 4.18
C PRO A 226 -13.36 17.29 4.64
N ARG A 227 -13.82 17.33 5.89
CA ARG A 227 -14.69 16.33 6.50
C ARG A 227 -14.14 14.90 6.57
N TYR A 228 -12.84 14.70 6.30
CA TYR A 228 -12.22 13.38 6.37
C TYR A 228 -12.44 12.72 7.73
N LYS A 229 -12.17 13.46 8.82
CA LYS A 229 -12.31 12.97 10.19
C LYS A 229 -13.74 12.50 10.49
N GLU A 230 -14.74 13.28 10.11
CA GLU A 230 -16.14 12.94 10.43
C GLU A 230 -16.75 11.88 9.51
N LYS A 231 -16.26 11.75 8.27
CA LYS A 231 -16.92 10.92 7.23
C LYS A 231 -16.14 9.70 6.78
N LEU A 232 -14.82 9.72 6.85
CA LEU A 232 -13.97 8.72 6.19
C LEU A 232 -13.03 7.99 7.15
N GLU A 233 -12.45 8.67 8.13
CA GLU A 233 -11.37 8.15 8.97
C GLU A 233 -11.69 6.77 9.56
N THR A 234 -12.80 6.65 10.31
CA THR A 234 -13.19 5.38 10.96
C THR A 234 -13.41 4.27 9.94
N SER A 235 -14.02 4.57 8.80
CA SER A 235 -14.26 3.55 7.76
C SER A 235 -12.96 3.15 7.08
N MET A 236 -12.01 4.07 6.91
CA MET A 236 -10.71 3.81 6.29
C MET A 236 -9.88 2.83 7.14
N TYR A 237 -9.72 3.12 8.43
CA TYR A 237 -8.99 2.23 9.33
C TYR A 237 -9.62 0.84 9.41
N ARG A 238 -10.95 0.78 9.53
CA ARG A 238 -11.69 -0.49 9.52
C ARG A 238 -11.52 -1.27 8.22
N SER A 239 -11.37 -0.59 7.09
CA SER A 239 -11.09 -1.24 5.80
C SER A 239 -9.66 -1.80 5.75
N PHE A 240 -8.67 -1.08 6.27
CA PHE A 240 -7.30 -1.59 6.36
C PHE A 240 -7.18 -2.78 7.30
N ASP A 241 -7.83 -2.74 8.46
CA ASP A 241 -7.81 -3.83 9.45
C ASP A 241 -8.42 -5.14 8.91
N ARG A 242 -9.33 -5.04 7.93
CA ARG A 242 -10.00 -6.17 7.29
C ARG A 242 -9.37 -6.61 5.98
N LEU A 243 -8.36 -5.90 5.49
CA LEU A 243 -7.75 -6.23 4.21
C LEU A 243 -6.95 -7.52 4.35
N GLU A 244 -7.37 -8.54 3.62
CA GLU A 244 -6.76 -9.87 3.66
C GLU A 244 -5.80 -10.08 2.48
N VAL A 245 -4.82 -10.96 2.66
CA VAL A 245 -3.91 -11.39 1.58
C VAL A 245 -4.73 -11.95 0.42
N GLY A 246 -4.43 -11.49 -0.80
CA GLY A 246 -5.14 -11.89 -2.02
C GLY A 246 -6.42 -11.10 -2.31
N LYS A 247 -6.88 -10.24 -1.39
CA LYS A 247 -7.97 -9.30 -1.66
C LYS A 247 -7.39 -7.95 -2.04
N ILE A 248 -7.73 -7.46 -3.23
CA ILE A 248 -7.34 -6.14 -3.71
C ILE A 248 -8.59 -5.27 -3.76
N VAL A 249 -8.47 -4.03 -3.28
CA VAL A 249 -9.51 -3.02 -3.39
C VAL A 249 -8.98 -1.85 -4.20
N LYS A 250 -9.85 -1.27 -5.03
CA LYS A 250 -9.55 -0.07 -5.80
C LYS A 250 -10.57 1.02 -5.53
N ARG A 251 -10.16 2.27 -5.75
CA ARG A 251 -11.05 3.43 -5.80
C ARG A 251 -10.48 4.43 -6.79
N ILE A 252 -11.35 5.26 -7.33
CA ILE A 252 -10.96 6.36 -8.20
C ILE A 252 -10.91 7.64 -7.37
N ASN A 253 -9.82 8.37 -7.51
CA ASN A 253 -9.68 9.74 -7.03
C ASN A 253 -9.46 10.66 -8.23
N VAL A 254 -10.04 11.85 -8.20
CA VAL A 254 -9.80 12.89 -9.21
C VAL A 254 -9.49 14.18 -8.49
N SER A 255 -8.42 14.82 -8.94
CA SER A 255 -8.12 16.22 -8.65
C SER A 255 -8.12 16.97 -9.98
N PHE A 256 -8.50 18.23 -9.92
CA PHE A 256 -8.20 19.16 -11.00
C PHE A 256 -6.96 19.90 -10.54
N PRO A 257 -5.94 20.09 -11.40
CA PRO A 257 -4.92 21.08 -11.14
C PRO A 257 -5.67 22.39 -10.94
N ALA A 258 -5.72 22.86 -9.70
CA ALA A 258 -6.15 24.22 -9.49
C ALA A 258 -5.12 25.09 -10.22
N MET A 259 -5.62 26.09 -10.94
CA MET A 259 -4.80 27.07 -11.65
C MET A 259 -4.09 27.94 -10.59
N PHE A 260 -3.12 27.36 -9.89
CA PHE A 260 -2.30 28.03 -8.90
C PHE A 260 -0.98 28.39 -9.55
N GLU A 261 -0.65 29.68 -9.51
CA GLU A 261 0.64 30.21 -9.90
C GLU A 261 1.77 29.39 -9.27
N LYS A 262 2.67 28.93 -10.13
CA LYS A 262 4.06 28.52 -9.89
C LYS A 262 4.45 28.28 -8.42
N GLY A 263 4.79 27.05 -8.05
CA GLY A 263 5.69 26.89 -6.89
C GLY A 263 5.77 25.56 -6.17
N VAL A 264 5.24 24.45 -6.68
CA VAL A 264 5.52 23.14 -6.07
C VAL A 264 5.75 22.13 -7.18
N ILE A 265 7.03 21.96 -7.53
CA ILE A 265 7.58 20.75 -8.15
C ILE A 265 8.39 20.07 -7.05
#